data_AF-A0A2Z6S9L0-F1
#
_entry.id   AF-A0A2Z6S9L0-F1
#
_cell.length_a   1.000
_cell.length_b   1.000
_cell.length_c   1.000
_cell.angle_alpha   90.00
_cell.angle_beta   90.00
_cell.angle_gamma   90.00
#
_symmetry.space_group_name_H-M   'P 1'
#
loop_
_entity.id
_entity.type
_entity.pdbx_description
1 polymer ?
#
loop_
_entity_poly.entity_id
_entity_poly.type
_entity_poly.pdbx_seq_one_letter_code
_entity_poly.pdbx_strand_id
1 'polypeptide(L)'
;MKKGFLLSKSAPKIASTSSTTQVTPTSASESPPLDRFHDVILNFLSRETKKNPELFSSIIAPDPSAIHEFLYNHKDQVIPMEQLSQHISEYHCYHTIAQFFATIFNRFLLDDENQARISLGL
;
A
#
# COMPACT_ATOMS: atom_id res chain seq x y z
N MET A 1 7.03 -29.77 -69.09
CA MET A 1 7.72 -29.14 -67.95
C MET A 1 7.47 -29.97 -66.69
N LYS A 2 8.56 -30.34 -66.01
CA LYS A 2 8.79 -30.65 -64.57
C LYS A 2 7.71 -31.34 -63.69
N LYS A 3 8.13 -32.51 -63.14
CA LYS A 3 8.18 -32.92 -61.70
C LYS A 3 6.83 -33.08 -60.96
N GLY A 4 6.55 -34.11 -60.17
CA GLY A 4 7.35 -35.23 -59.65
C GLY A 4 6.70 -35.81 -58.38
N PHE A 5 7.10 -37.05 -58.07
CA PHE A 5 7.22 -37.68 -56.74
C PHE A 5 5.99 -37.98 -55.84
N LEU A 6 5.67 -39.28 -55.81
CA LEU A 6 5.67 -40.23 -54.69
C LEU A 6 5.38 -39.74 -53.25
N LEU A 7 4.34 -40.37 -52.69
CA LEU A 7 4.09 -40.81 -51.31
C LEU A 7 5.21 -40.57 -50.27
N SER A 8 4.88 -39.98 -49.13
CA SER A 8 4.92 -40.66 -47.81
C SER A 8 4.92 -39.67 -46.63
N LYS A 9 3.98 -39.91 -45.70
CA LYS A 9 4.15 -40.08 -44.23
C LYS A 9 3.00 -39.45 -43.43
N SER A 10 2.49 -40.24 -42.50
CA SER A 10 1.55 -39.83 -41.47
C SER A 10 2.18 -38.77 -40.56
N ALA A 11 1.38 -37.81 -40.09
CA ALA A 11 1.82 -36.72 -39.24
C ALA A 11 2.37 -37.23 -37.89
N PRO A 12 3.42 -36.62 -37.32
CA PRO A 12 3.96 -37.04 -36.03
C PRO A 12 2.96 -36.78 -34.91
N LYS A 13 2.78 -37.79 -34.05
CA LYS A 13 2.01 -37.70 -32.82
C LYS A 13 2.65 -36.61 -31.94
N ILE A 14 1.92 -35.52 -31.68
CA ILE A 14 2.35 -34.46 -30.77
C ILE A 14 2.53 -35.09 -29.38
N ALA A 15 3.79 -35.19 -28.93
CA ALA A 15 4.07 -35.52 -27.55
C ALA A 15 3.73 -34.28 -26.71
N SER A 16 2.73 -34.42 -25.83
CA SER A 16 2.39 -33.39 -24.84
C SER A 16 3.57 -33.25 -23.88
N THR A 17 4.41 -32.25 -24.09
CA THR A 17 5.40 -31.84 -23.09
C THR A 17 4.66 -31.04 -22.02
N SER A 18 4.10 -31.74 -21.04
CA SER A 18 3.72 -31.10 -19.78
C SER A 18 5.01 -30.73 -19.07
N SER A 19 5.50 -29.51 -19.29
CA SER A 19 6.54 -28.92 -18.47
C SER A 19 5.89 -28.57 -17.13
N THR A 20 5.94 -29.50 -16.19
CA THR A 20 5.68 -29.18 -14.79
C THR A 20 6.88 -28.36 -14.32
N THR A 21 6.81 -27.05 -14.51
CA THR A 21 7.68 -26.15 -13.77
C THR A 21 7.29 -26.32 -12.31
N GLN A 22 8.09 -27.09 -11.58
CA GLN A 22 7.94 -27.24 -10.14
C GLN A 22 8.30 -25.88 -9.54
N VAL A 23 7.29 -25.03 -9.37
CA VAL A 23 7.43 -23.80 -8.61
C VAL A 23 7.61 -24.24 -7.17
N THR A 24 8.86 -24.25 -6.71
CA THR A 24 9.15 -24.37 -5.29
C THR A 24 8.38 -23.24 -4.61
N PRO A 25 7.43 -23.53 -3.70
CA PRO A 25 6.79 -22.48 -2.94
C PRO A 25 7.89 -21.86 -2.09
N THR A 26 8.34 -20.66 -2.46
CA THR A 26 9.25 -19.87 -1.64
C THR A 26 8.53 -19.67 -0.31
N SER A 27 9.08 -20.29 0.72
CA SER A 27 8.61 -20.22 2.10
C SER A 27 8.46 -18.75 2.50
N ALA A 28 7.22 -18.36 2.81
CA ALA A 28 6.80 -17.14 3.50
C ALA A 28 7.68 -15.91 3.25
N SER A 29 7.31 -15.10 2.26
CA SER A 29 7.72 -13.71 2.17
C SER A 29 7.58 -13.08 3.56
N GLU A 30 8.65 -12.46 4.05
CA GLU A 30 8.54 -11.56 5.20
C GLU A 30 7.37 -10.60 4.96
N SER A 31 6.56 -10.36 5.98
CA SER A 31 5.49 -9.37 5.91
C SER A 31 6.12 -8.04 5.50
N PRO A 32 5.58 -7.34 4.49
CA PRO A 32 6.19 -6.10 4.04
C PRO A 32 6.25 -5.08 5.19
N PRO A 33 7.26 -4.19 5.20
CA PRO A 33 7.42 -3.20 6.27
C PRO A 33 6.15 -2.36 6.45
N LEU A 34 5.81 -2.08 7.71
CA LEU A 34 4.64 -1.26 8.08
C LEU A 34 4.85 0.23 7.82
N ASP A 35 6.11 0.66 7.65
CA ASP A 35 6.49 2.05 7.42
C ASP A 35 6.61 2.44 5.94
N ARG A 36 6.41 1.48 5.03
CA ARG A 36 6.63 1.66 3.57
C ARG A 36 5.85 2.80 2.91
N PHE A 37 4.79 3.28 3.55
CA PHE A 37 3.95 4.38 3.06
C PHE A 37 4.13 5.70 3.81
N HIS A 38 4.99 5.76 4.84
CA HIS A 38 5.15 6.95 5.67
C HIS A 38 5.49 8.20 4.86
N ASP A 39 6.41 8.12 3.90
CA ASP A 39 6.79 9.25 3.05
C ASP A 39 5.62 9.77 2.20
N VAL A 40 4.81 8.86 1.66
CA VAL A 40 3.63 9.22 0.85
C VAL A 40 2.59 9.92 1.72
N ILE A 41 2.33 9.37 2.91
CA ILE A 41 1.38 9.91 3.88
C ILE A 41 1.84 11.29 4.37
N LEU A 42 3.12 11.45 4.72
CA LEU A 42 3.70 12.72 5.16
C LEU A 42 3.62 13.79 4.08
N ASN A 43 3.97 13.44 2.84
CA ASN A 43 3.88 14.38 1.72
C ASN A 43 2.43 14.80 1.46
N PHE A 44 1.50 13.84 1.48
CA PHE A 44 0.07 14.12 1.34
C PHE A 44 -0.44 15.05 2.45
N LEU A 45 -0.24 14.69 3.72
CA LEU A 45 -0.69 15.48 4.86
C LEU A 45 -0.05 16.87 4.89
N SER A 46 1.27 16.98 4.66
CA SER A 46 1.95 18.28 4.61
C SER A 46 1.37 19.18 3.54
N ARG A 47 1.08 18.64 2.36
CA ARG A 47 0.47 19.40 1.26
C ARG A 47 -0.95 19.84 1.62
N GLU A 48 -1.78 18.94 2.12
CA GLU A 48 -3.20 19.23 2.34
C GLU A 48 -3.44 20.14 3.56
N THR A 49 -2.67 19.96 4.64
CA THR A 49 -2.73 20.84 5.81
C THR A 49 -2.23 22.25 5.51
N LYS A 50 -1.22 22.41 4.64
CA LYS A 50 -0.76 23.73 4.19
C LYS A 50 -1.76 24.44 3.29
N LYS A 51 -2.50 23.70 2.45
CA LYS A 51 -3.52 24.28 1.58
C LYS A 51 -4.76 24.71 2.36
N ASN A 52 -5.14 23.95 3.39
CA ASN A 52 -6.37 24.14 4.14
C ASN A 52 -6.14 24.20 5.66
N PRO A 53 -5.27 25.09 6.16
CA PRO A 53 -4.86 25.07 7.56
C PRO A 53 -6.05 25.27 8.49
N GLU A 54 -6.98 26.17 8.16
CA GLU A 54 -8.18 26.44 8.97
C GLU A 54 -9.06 25.20 9.15
N LEU A 55 -9.22 24.39 8.09
CA LEU A 55 -9.99 23.16 8.14
C LEU A 55 -9.36 22.19 9.14
N PHE A 56 -8.06 21.92 9.01
CA PHE A 56 -7.37 20.95 9.84
C PHE A 56 -7.14 21.43 11.27
N SER A 57 -6.85 22.72 11.48
CA SER A 57 -6.72 23.31 12.82
C SER A 57 -8.06 23.39 13.56
N SER A 58 -9.19 23.39 12.84
CA SER A 58 -10.53 23.40 13.46
C SER A 58 -10.99 22.03 13.96
N ILE A 59 -10.29 20.95 13.63
CA ILE A 59 -10.67 19.59 14.03
C ILE A 59 -10.39 19.42 15.52
N ILE A 60 -11.46 19.31 16.29
CA ILE A 60 -11.42 19.04 17.73
C ILE A 60 -11.84 17.60 17.96
N ALA A 61 -11.04 16.86 18.72
CA ALA A 61 -11.43 15.54 19.21
C ALA A 61 -12.28 15.71 20.48
N PRO A 62 -13.59 15.42 20.46
CA PRO A 62 -14.44 15.57 21.64
C PRO A 62 -14.06 14.60 22.76
N ASP A 63 -13.47 13.45 22.42
CA ASP A 63 -12.85 12.52 23.36
C ASP A 63 -11.39 12.24 22.95
N PRO A 64 -10.43 12.99 23.49
CA PRO A 64 -9.00 12.74 23.26
C PRO A 64 -8.55 11.34 23.68
N SER A 65 -9.22 10.71 24.66
CA SER A 65 -8.87 9.39 25.17
C SER A 65 -9.04 8.32 24.09
N ALA A 66 -10.12 8.40 23.31
CA ALA A 66 -10.36 7.49 22.19
C ALA A 66 -9.26 7.57 21.13
N ILE A 67 -8.71 8.77 20.84
CA ILE A 67 -7.58 8.92 19.92
C ILE A 67 -6.33 8.27 20.51
N HIS A 68 -6.04 8.52 21.79
CA HIS A 68 -4.89 7.92 22.45
C HIS A 68 -4.97 6.39 22.48
N GLU A 69 -6.15 5.82 22.78
CA GLU A 69 -6.37 4.38 22.75
C GLU A 69 -6.20 3.82 21.33
N PHE A 70 -6.75 4.50 20.31
CA PHE A 70 -6.57 4.10 18.92
C PHE A 70 -5.09 4.07 18.52
N LEU A 71 -4.32 5.11 18.84
CA LEU A 71 -2.89 5.18 18.54
C LEU A 71 -2.09 4.13 19.32
N TYR A 72 -2.46 3.88 20.57
CA TYR A 72 -1.83 2.83 21.39
C TYR A 72 -2.02 1.44 20.78
N ASN A 73 -3.22 1.14 20.31
CA ASN A 73 -3.58 -0.14 19.70
C ASN A 73 -2.90 -0.37 18.33
N HIS A 74 -2.38 0.68 17.69
CA HIS A 74 -1.72 0.62 16.37
C HIS A 74 -0.30 1.21 16.40
N LYS A 75 0.37 1.18 17.55
CA LYS A 75 1.66 1.83 17.79
C LYS A 75 2.79 1.44 16.81
N ASP A 76 2.69 0.25 16.22
CA ASP A 76 3.61 -0.29 15.22
C ASP A 76 3.44 0.33 13.82
N GLN A 77 2.30 1.01 13.59
CA GLN A 77 1.95 1.68 12.33
C GLN A 77 1.97 3.21 12.46
N VAL A 78 2.23 3.74 13.66
CA VAL A 78 2.29 5.18 13.93
C VAL A 78 3.57 5.76 13.34
N ILE A 79 3.45 6.88 12.62
CA ILE A 79 4.61 7.65 12.17
C ILE A 79 5.29 8.29 13.39
N PRO A 80 6.61 8.12 13.57
CA PRO A 80 7.37 8.76 14.64
C PRO A 80 7.10 10.27 14.72
N MET A 81 6.91 10.79 15.93
CA MET A 81 6.52 12.18 16.13
C MET A 81 7.57 13.14 15.54
N GLU A 82 8.85 12.80 15.65
CA GLU A 82 9.95 13.59 15.12
C GLU A 82 9.84 13.77 13.60
N GLN A 83 9.44 12.73 12.88
CA GLN A 83 9.23 12.80 11.43
C GLN A 83 7.99 13.63 11.10
N LEU A 84 6.90 13.46 11.86
CA LEU A 84 5.65 14.18 11.65
C LEU A 84 5.82 15.69 11.87
N SER A 85 6.43 16.09 12.98
CA SER A 85 6.62 17.51 13.35
C SER A 85 7.57 18.25 12.40
N GLN A 86 8.47 17.55 11.70
CA GLN A 86 9.29 18.14 10.64
C GLN A 86 8.48 18.54 9.40
N HIS A 87 7.38 17.82 9.13
CA HIS A 87 6.60 17.99 7.90
C HIS A 87 5.31 18.79 8.12
N ILE A 88 4.76 18.76 9.33
CA ILE A 88 3.48 19.34 9.69
C ILE A 88 3.66 20.28 10.88
N SER A 89 3.39 21.56 10.64
CA SER A 89 3.39 22.58 11.69
C SER A 89 2.11 22.49 12.51
N GLU A 90 2.21 22.69 13.83
CA GLU A 90 1.06 22.77 14.74
C GLU A 90 0.08 23.88 14.35
N TYR A 91 0.57 24.96 13.69
CA TYR A 91 -0.29 26.02 13.17
C TYR A 91 -1.22 25.56 12.05
N HIS A 92 -0.87 24.48 11.34
CA HIS A 92 -1.68 23.94 10.25
C HIS A 92 -2.55 22.76 10.70
N CYS A 93 -2.07 21.97 11.66
CA CYS A 93 -2.78 20.82 12.20
C CYS A 93 -2.16 20.41 13.53
N TYR A 94 -2.99 20.19 14.57
CA TYR A 94 -2.52 19.63 15.83
C TYR A 94 -1.86 18.27 15.62
N HIS A 95 -0.67 18.05 16.18
CA HIS A 95 0.10 16.82 15.92
C HIS A 95 -0.65 15.54 16.29
N THR A 96 -1.46 15.53 17.34
CA THR A 96 -2.29 14.37 17.72
C THR A 96 -3.32 14.03 16.62
N ILE A 97 -3.93 15.04 16.00
CA ILE A 97 -4.86 14.86 14.88
C ILE A 97 -4.11 14.41 13.62
N ALA A 98 -2.94 14.99 13.36
CA ALA A 98 -2.09 14.56 12.25
C ALA A 98 -1.62 13.10 12.41
N GLN A 99 -1.24 12.67 13.62
CA GLN A 99 -0.91 11.27 13.92
C GLN A 99 -2.12 10.36 13.71
N PHE A 100 -3.29 10.78 14.16
CA PHE A 100 -4.53 10.02 13.96
C PHE A 100 -4.81 9.78 12.48
N PHE A 101 -4.78 10.83 11.65
CA PHE A 101 -4.95 10.69 10.20
C PHE A 101 -3.85 9.85 9.56
N ALA A 102 -2.58 10.09 9.93
CA ALA A 102 -1.46 9.33 9.39
C ALA A 102 -1.61 7.83 9.66
N THR A 103 -2.05 7.47 10.87
CA THR A 103 -2.25 6.08 11.29
C THR A 103 -3.44 5.45 10.55
N ILE A 104 -4.54 6.18 10.38
CA ILE A 104 -5.68 5.73 9.55
C ILE A 104 -5.22 5.47 8.11
N PHE A 105 -4.49 6.40 7.51
CA PHE A 105 -4.01 6.24 6.13
C PHE A 105 -3.01 5.09 6.01
N ASN A 106 -2.11 4.92 6.97
CA ASN A 106 -1.17 3.80 6.94
C ASN A 106 -1.93 2.48 7.00
N ARG A 107 -2.86 2.33 7.95
CA ARG A 107 -3.70 1.14 8.06
C ARG A 107 -4.51 0.86 6.79
N PHE A 108 -5.06 1.91 6.18
CA PHE A 108 -5.82 1.80 4.92
C PHE A 108 -4.93 1.32 3.76
N LEU A 109 -3.71 1.87 3.63
CA LEU A 109 -2.78 1.53 2.56
C LEU A 109 -2.08 0.18 2.78
N LEU A 110 -1.92 -0.25 4.03
CA LEU A 110 -1.35 -1.56 4.37
C LEU A 110 -2.31 -2.72 4.11
N ASP A 111 -3.60 -2.46 4.01
CA ASP A 111 -4.63 -3.45 3.73
C ASP A 111 -4.58 -3.91 2.26
N ASP A 112 -4.41 -5.21 2.03
CA ASP A 112 -4.23 -5.77 0.69
C ASP A 112 -5.47 -5.63 -0.20
N GLU A 113 -6.67 -5.65 0.38
CA GLU A 113 -7.92 -5.44 -0.37
C GLU A 113 -8.01 -3.99 -0.87
N ASN A 114 -7.67 -3.02 -0.01
CA ASN A 114 -7.63 -1.61 -0.41
C ASN A 114 -6.54 -1.36 -1.46
N GLN A 115 -5.35 -1.98 -1.32
CA GLN A 115 -4.31 -1.91 -2.35
C GLN A 115 -4.80 -2.45 -3.69
N ALA A 116 -5.50 -3.59 -3.69
CA ALA A 116 -6.08 -4.16 -4.90
C ALA A 116 -7.10 -3.20 -5.54
N ARG A 117 -8.00 -2.61 -4.75
CA ARG A 117 -8.98 -1.62 -5.24
C ARG A 117 -8.32 -0.40 -5.86
N ILE A 118 -7.31 0.19 -5.20
CA ILE A 118 -6.54 1.32 -5.73
C ILE A 118 -5.88 0.96 -7.07
N SER A 119 -5.29 -0.23 -7.16
CA SER A 119 -4.62 -0.69 -8.39
C SER A 119 -5.59 -0.91 -9.56
N LEU A 120 -6.85 -1.24 -9.26
CA LEU A 120 -7.92 -1.43 -10.23
C LEU A 120 -8.67 -0.12 -10.57
N GLY A 121 -8.39 0.97 -9.86
CA GLY A 121 -9.10 2.24 -10.01
C GLY A 121 -10.57 2.18 -9.59
N LEU A 122 -10.89 1.30 -8.63
CA LEU A 122 -12.24 1.08 -8.08
C LEU A 122 -12.52 1.94 -6.84
#